data_AF-A0A3L7PEI6-F1
#
_entry.id   AF-A0A3L7PEI6-F1
#
_cell.length_a   1.000
_cell.length_b   1.000
_cell.length_c   1.000
_cell.angle_alpha   90.00
_cell.angle_beta   90.00
_cell.angle_gamma   90.00
#
_symmetry.space_group_name_H-M   'P 1'
#
loop_
_entity.id
_entity.type
_entity.pdbx_description
1 polymer ?
#
loop_
_entity_poly.entity_id
_entity_poly.type
_entity_poly.pdbx_seq_one_letter_code
_entity_poly.pdbx_strand_id
1 'polypeptide(L)'
;TASTRDASANPYAWLRDERPAALAAVQQSFQPILELARLSDSGHFQLAVITSPKPWQVSARCSAGKGSRLASGVASDAYFPNRAPFDSLAEYVIGLRLQFADATTALTSGRDPEANFLRHAPRWSADGHRCVAEFLASFLNERVPGPWNSRYLPQSDAPISRLPQPRSTVQRVSGER
;
A
#
# COMPACT_ATOMS: atom_id res chain seq x y z
N THR A 1 1.05 -1.67 -37.99
CA THR A 1 -0.01 -2.55 -37.44
C THR A 1 0.63 -3.53 -36.47
N ALA A 2 0.68 -3.18 -35.18
CA ALA A 2 1.21 -4.09 -34.16
C ALA A 2 0.21 -5.23 -33.96
N SER A 3 0.66 -6.46 -34.19
CA SER A 3 -0.14 -7.67 -34.11
C SER A 3 -0.71 -7.86 -32.70
N THR A 4 -1.95 -8.31 -32.60
CA THR A 4 -2.64 -8.68 -31.36
C THR A 4 -1.86 -9.68 -30.48
N ARG A 5 -0.85 -10.37 -31.03
CA ARG A 5 0.08 -11.24 -30.28
C ARG A 5 1.10 -10.48 -29.42
N ASP A 6 1.52 -9.28 -29.81
CA ASP A 6 2.45 -8.48 -28.99
C ASP A 6 1.75 -7.85 -27.77
N ALA A 7 0.43 -7.62 -27.90
CA ALA A 7 -0.37 -7.09 -26.80
C ALA A 7 -0.50 -8.07 -25.62
N SER A 8 -0.48 -9.39 -25.86
CA SER A 8 -0.63 -10.39 -24.78
C SER A 8 0.67 -10.66 -24.00
N ALA A 9 1.83 -10.29 -24.54
CA ALA A 9 3.13 -10.45 -23.85
C ALA A 9 3.49 -9.26 -22.95
N ASN A 10 2.78 -8.15 -23.06
CA ASN A 10 3.03 -6.97 -22.24
C ASN A 10 2.38 -7.14 -20.85
N PRO A 11 3.15 -7.15 -19.75
CA PRO A 11 2.60 -7.28 -18.40
C PRO A 11 1.70 -6.10 -17.99
N TYR A 12 1.68 -5.03 -18.79
CA TYR A 12 0.87 -3.84 -18.61
C TYR A 12 -0.23 -3.68 -19.67
N ALA A 13 -0.54 -4.74 -20.43
CA ALA A 13 -1.63 -4.71 -21.41
C ALA A 13 -2.98 -4.34 -20.77
N TRP A 14 -3.22 -4.80 -19.55
CA TRP A 14 -4.41 -4.48 -18.76
C TRP A 14 -4.54 -2.99 -18.41
N LEU A 15 -3.44 -2.21 -18.42
CA LEU A 15 -3.49 -0.76 -18.27
C LEU A 15 -3.92 -0.03 -19.54
N ARG A 16 -4.03 -0.73 -20.68
CA ARG A 16 -4.47 -0.16 -21.96
C ARG A 16 -5.89 -0.55 -22.34
N ASP A 17 -6.43 -1.56 -21.67
CA ASP A 17 -7.64 -2.25 -22.09
C ASP A 17 -8.78 -2.04 -21.08
N GLU A 18 -9.75 -1.22 -21.46
CA GLU A 18 -10.95 -0.94 -20.67
C GLU A 18 -12.09 -1.93 -20.95
N ARG A 19 -11.88 -2.93 -21.82
CA ARG A 19 -12.94 -3.89 -22.16
C ARG A 19 -13.34 -4.71 -20.93
N PRO A 20 -14.64 -5.01 -20.74
CA PRO A 20 -15.13 -5.74 -19.57
C PRO A 20 -14.43 -7.09 -19.32
N ALA A 21 -14.04 -7.80 -20.37
CA ALA A 21 -13.33 -9.08 -20.25
C ALA A 21 -11.94 -8.95 -19.60
N ALA A 22 -11.21 -7.88 -19.91
CA ALA A 22 -9.92 -7.60 -19.27
C ALA A 22 -10.11 -7.24 -17.80
N LEU A 23 -11.16 -6.47 -17.48
CA LEU A 23 -11.49 -6.10 -16.11
C LEU A 23 -11.89 -7.33 -15.26
N ALA A 24 -12.64 -8.28 -15.83
CA ALA A 24 -13.02 -9.50 -15.14
C ALA A 24 -11.79 -10.35 -14.75
N ALA A 25 -10.79 -10.44 -15.62
CA ALA A 25 -9.53 -11.12 -15.32
C ALA A 25 -8.75 -10.41 -14.19
N VAL A 26 -8.74 -9.07 -14.21
CA VAL A 26 -8.17 -8.27 -13.12
C VAL A 26 -8.91 -8.51 -11.81
N GLN A 27 -10.24 -8.52 -11.81
CA GLN A 27 -11.04 -8.77 -10.61
C GLN A 27 -10.82 -10.17 -10.02
N GLN A 28 -10.62 -11.19 -10.86
CA GLN A 28 -10.25 -12.53 -10.39
C GLN A 28 -8.90 -12.53 -9.66
N SER A 29 -7.96 -11.65 -10.05
CA SER A 29 -6.67 -11.51 -9.36
C SER A 29 -6.77 -10.93 -7.95
N PHE A 30 -7.94 -10.38 -7.56
CA PHE A 30 -8.15 -9.82 -6.22
C PHE A 30 -8.51 -10.88 -5.17
N GLN A 31 -8.86 -12.11 -5.57
CA GLN A 31 -9.27 -13.18 -4.66
C GLN A 31 -8.32 -13.43 -3.47
N PRO A 32 -6.98 -13.35 -3.61
CA PRO A 32 -6.08 -13.49 -2.46
C PRO A 32 -6.31 -12.45 -1.35
N ILE A 33 -6.86 -11.27 -1.66
CA ILE A 33 -7.17 -10.22 -0.68
C ILE A 33 -8.30 -10.69 0.26
N LEU A 34 -9.29 -11.43 -0.25
CA LEU A 34 -10.37 -11.99 0.57
C LEU A 34 -9.81 -13.00 1.59
N GLU A 35 -8.88 -13.86 1.17
CA GLU A 35 -8.27 -14.82 2.10
C GLU A 35 -7.42 -14.12 3.15
N LEU A 36 -6.70 -13.05 2.79
CA LEU A 36 -5.99 -12.21 3.75
C LEU A 36 -6.94 -11.49 4.71
N ALA A 37 -8.12 -11.05 4.24
CA ALA A 37 -9.14 -10.43 5.08
C ALA A 37 -9.69 -11.41 6.13
N ARG A 38 -9.99 -12.64 5.71
CA ARG A 38 -10.42 -13.71 6.62
C ARG A 38 -9.34 -14.03 7.65
N LEU A 39 -8.08 -14.08 7.20
CA LEU A 39 -6.95 -14.30 8.10
C LEU A 39 -6.81 -13.16 9.11
N SER A 40 -6.93 -11.90 8.68
CA SER A 40 -6.84 -10.74 9.57
C SER A 40 -7.93 -10.73 10.64
N ASP A 41 -9.15 -11.10 10.26
CA ASP A 41 -10.27 -11.24 11.19
C ASP A 41 -10.00 -12.32 12.24
N SER A 42 -9.50 -13.49 11.81
CA SER A 42 -9.18 -14.60 12.72
C SER A 42 -7.96 -14.33 13.61
N GLY A 43 -7.01 -13.53 13.12
CA GLY A 43 -5.75 -13.20 13.78
C GLY A 43 -5.80 -11.94 14.64
N HIS A 44 -6.95 -11.28 14.72
CA HIS A 44 -7.14 -10.02 15.46
C HIS A 44 -6.16 -8.91 15.08
N PHE A 45 -5.79 -8.81 13.80
CA PHE A 45 -5.01 -7.69 13.26
C PHE A 45 -5.79 -6.98 12.16
N GLN A 46 -5.45 -5.71 11.93
CA GLN A 46 -6.09 -4.93 10.88
C GLN A 46 -5.34 -5.09 9.56
N LEU A 47 -6.10 -5.25 8.49
CA LEU A 47 -5.59 -5.28 7.12
C LEU A 47 -5.98 -3.98 6.41
N ALA A 48 -4.99 -3.30 5.86
CA ALA A 48 -5.18 -2.18 4.95
C ALA A 48 -4.52 -2.51 3.60
N VAL A 49 -5.16 -2.11 2.52
CA VAL A 49 -4.66 -2.29 1.15
C VAL A 49 -4.20 -0.94 0.63
N ILE A 50 -2.96 -0.91 0.13
CA ILE A 50 -2.33 0.30 -0.41
C ILE A 50 -1.96 0.04 -1.86
N THR A 51 -2.22 1.02 -2.71
CA THR A 51 -1.81 0.99 -4.11
C THR A 51 -1.01 2.23 -4.49
N SER A 52 -0.29 2.13 -5.60
CA SER A 52 0.49 3.23 -6.16
C SER A 52 0.60 3.08 -7.67
N PRO A 53 0.69 4.19 -8.42
CA PRO A 53 0.81 4.15 -9.86
C PRO A 53 2.20 3.64 -10.26
N LYS A 54 2.28 2.95 -11.40
CA LYS A 54 3.53 2.76 -12.11
C LYS A 54 3.97 4.07 -12.77
N PRO A 55 5.28 4.26 -13.04
CA PRO A 55 5.79 5.51 -13.63
C PRO A 55 5.06 5.96 -14.90
N TRP A 56 4.78 5.04 -15.81
CA TRP A 56 4.06 5.30 -17.08
C TRP A 56 2.55 5.52 -16.91
N GLN A 57 2.00 5.43 -15.70
CA GLN A 57 0.64 5.90 -15.40
C GLN A 57 0.62 7.34 -14.89
N VAL A 58 1.79 7.90 -14.58
CA VAL A 58 1.95 9.29 -14.13
C VAL A 58 2.36 10.19 -15.30
N SER A 59 3.38 9.80 -16.07
CA SER A 59 3.85 10.57 -17.21
C SER A 59 4.65 9.70 -18.19
N ALA A 60 4.64 10.09 -19.47
CA ALA A 60 5.50 9.52 -20.49
C ALA A 60 7.01 9.75 -20.19
N ARG A 61 7.33 10.71 -19.33
CA ARG A 61 8.71 11.09 -18.99
C ARG A 61 9.26 10.36 -17.76
N CYS A 62 8.39 9.76 -16.92
CA CYS A 62 8.85 9.02 -15.76
C CYS A 62 9.67 7.79 -16.18
N SER A 63 10.75 7.49 -15.46
CA SER A 63 11.62 6.34 -15.73
C SER A 63 12.10 6.23 -17.19
N ALA A 64 12.29 7.36 -17.87
CA ALA A 64 12.72 7.45 -19.28
C ALA A 64 14.24 7.24 -19.49
N GLY A 65 14.96 6.71 -18.50
CA GLY A 65 16.34 6.29 -18.64
C GLY A 65 16.46 5.15 -19.65
N LYS A 66 17.54 5.16 -20.44
CA LYS A 66 17.80 4.17 -21.49
C LYS A 66 17.64 2.75 -20.94
N GLY A 67 16.81 1.94 -21.61
CA GLY A 67 16.58 0.52 -21.30
C GLY A 67 15.55 0.21 -20.20
N SER A 68 15.23 1.15 -19.29
CA SER A 68 14.33 0.89 -18.15
C SER A 68 12.92 0.45 -18.58
N ARG A 69 12.32 1.18 -19.52
CA ARG A 69 10.98 0.90 -20.04
C ARG A 69 10.95 -0.37 -20.88
N LEU A 70 11.94 -0.55 -21.76
CA LEU A 70 12.05 -1.75 -22.61
C LEU A 70 12.20 -3.03 -21.76
N ALA A 71 13.01 -3.00 -20.71
CA ALA A 71 13.16 -4.11 -19.78
C ALA A 71 11.87 -4.46 -19.03
N SER A 72 10.93 -3.51 -18.95
CA SER A 72 9.60 -3.70 -18.37
C SER A 72 8.53 -4.06 -19.43
N GLY A 73 8.91 -4.22 -20.71
CA GLY A 73 7.95 -4.43 -21.79
C GLY A 73 7.09 -3.20 -22.13
N VAL A 74 7.56 -2.00 -21.77
CA VAL A 74 6.85 -0.73 -21.97
C VAL A 74 7.52 0.09 -23.08
N ALA A 75 6.73 0.64 -24.00
CA ALA A 75 7.27 1.52 -25.05
C ALA A 75 7.84 2.82 -24.46
N SER A 76 8.84 3.40 -25.13
CA SER A 76 9.62 4.54 -24.62
C SER A 76 8.77 5.76 -24.28
N ASP A 77 7.72 6.00 -25.04
CA ASP A 77 6.78 7.12 -24.97
C ASP A 77 5.43 6.74 -24.36
N ALA A 78 5.28 5.51 -23.89
CA ALA A 78 4.02 5.02 -23.37
C ALA A 78 3.52 5.82 -22.16
N TYR A 79 2.24 6.16 -22.20
CA TYR A 79 1.49 6.70 -21.08
C TYR A 79 0.15 5.96 -20.98
N PHE A 80 -0.14 5.40 -19.81
CA PHE A 80 -1.34 4.60 -19.54
C PHE A 80 -2.19 5.27 -18.46
N PRO A 81 -3.07 6.20 -18.83
CA PRO A 81 -3.89 6.93 -17.87
C PRO A 81 -5.04 6.11 -17.29
N ASN A 82 -5.28 4.88 -17.77
CA ASN A 82 -6.40 4.06 -17.33
C ASN A 82 -6.34 3.78 -15.82
N ARG A 83 -7.44 4.13 -15.14
CA ARG A 83 -7.64 3.99 -13.70
C ARG A 83 -8.63 2.89 -13.33
N ALA A 84 -9.43 2.39 -14.28
CA ALA A 84 -10.50 1.43 -14.02
C ALA A 84 -10.09 0.20 -13.18
N PRO A 85 -8.89 -0.39 -13.36
CA PRO A 85 -8.42 -1.47 -12.48
C PRO A 85 -8.22 -1.06 -11.01
N PHE A 86 -7.74 0.16 -10.76
CA PHE A 86 -7.51 0.69 -9.41
C PHE A 86 -8.84 1.02 -8.75
N ASP A 87 -9.77 1.58 -9.52
CA ASP A 87 -11.12 1.89 -9.04
C ASP A 87 -11.88 0.60 -8.72
N SER A 88 -11.78 -0.43 -9.58
CA SER A 88 -12.33 -1.76 -9.30
C SER A 88 -11.70 -2.43 -8.08
N LEU A 89 -10.39 -2.25 -7.87
CA LEU A 89 -9.73 -2.74 -6.66
C LEU A 89 -10.22 -2.01 -5.42
N ALA A 90 -10.39 -0.68 -5.49
CA ALA A 90 -10.93 0.12 -4.40
C ALA A 90 -12.35 -0.35 -4.02
N GLU A 91 -13.24 -0.49 -5.00
CA GLU A 91 -14.60 -1.00 -4.80
C GLU A 91 -14.60 -2.39 -4.16
N TYR A 92 -13.75 -3.30 -4.64
CA TYR A 92 -13.62 -4.64 -4.09
C TYR A 92 -13.17 -4.61 -2.62
N VAL A 93 -12.12 -3.87 -2.30
CA VAL A 93 -11.56 -3.74 -0.94
C VAL A 93 -12.56 -3.08 0.02
N ILE A 94 -13.27 -2.04 -0.43
CA ILE A 94 -14.33 -1.37 0.34
C ILE A 94 -15.50 -2.33 0.59
N GLY A 95 -15.87 -3.15 -0.40
CA GLY A 95 -16.89 -4.20 -0.25
C GLY A 95 -16.54 -5.23 0.83
N LEU A 96 -15.25 -5.50 1.03
CA LEU A 96 -14.73 -6.33 2.12
C LEU A 96 -14.61 -5.60 3.47
N ARG A 97 -15.02 -4.32 3.55
CA ARG A 97 -14.89 -3.44 4.73
C ARG A 97 -13.43 -3.25 5.19
N LEU A 98 -12.49 -3.39 4.27
CA LEU A 98 -11.09 -3.12 4.53
C LEU A 98 -10.76 -1.64 4.28
N GLN A 99 -9.68 -1.18 4.91
CA GLN A 99 -9.16 0.16 4.67
C GLN A 99 -8.38 0.19 3.35
N PHE A 100 -8.64 1.18 2.49
CA PHE A 100 -7.99 1.32 1.19
C PHE A 100 -7.32 2.69 1.05
N ALA A 101 -6.09 2.71 0.55
CA ALA A 101 -5.37 3.93 0.23
C ALA A 101 -4.76 3.87 -1.18
N ASP A 102 -4.89 4.95 -1.93
CA ASP A 102 -4.24 5.10 -3.22
C ASP A 102 -3.27 6.29 -3.21
N ALA A 103 -1.98 5.97 -3.30
CA ALA A 103 -0.90 6.96 -3.28
C ALA A 103 -0.73 7.71 -4.62
N THR A 104 -1.59 7.49 -5.61
CA THR A 104 -1.52 8.16 -6.92
C THR A 104 -1.58 9.67 -6.78
N THR A 105 -2.51 10.20 -5.99
CA THR A 105 -2.59 11.65 -5.78
C THR A 105 -1.31 12.19 -5.17
N ALA A 106 -0.73 11.50 -4.17
CA ALA A 106 0.53 11.92 -3.56
C ALA A 106 1.69 11.95 -4.59
N LEU A 107 1.84 10.89 -5.38
CA LEU A 107 2.92 10.74 -6.35
C LEU A 107 2.76 11.58 -7.64
N THR A 108 1.56 12.10 -7.89
CA THR A 108 1.24 12.96 -9.05
C THR A 108 1.14 14.44 -8.67
N SER A 109 1.06 14.76 -7.37
CA SER A 109 0.94 16.14 -6.90
C SER A 109 2.25 16.90 -7.04
N GLY A 110 2.17 18.18 -7.38
CA GLY A 110 3.32 19.08 -7.49
C GLY A 110 3.68 19.46 -8.93
N ARG A 111 4.81 20.17 -9.09
CA ARG A 111 5.26 20.69 -10.39
C ARG A 111 6.07 19.69 -11.22
N ASP A 112 6.64 18.67 -10.57
CA ASP A 112 7.55 17.69 -11.20
C ASP A 112 7.27 16.28 -10.65
N PRO A 113 6.16 15.65 -11.06
CA PRO A 113 5.81 14.31 -10.59
C PRO A 113 6.82 13.23 -11.05
N GLU A 114 7.61 13.49 -12.10
CA GLU A 114 8.69 12.63 -12.56
C GLU A 114 9.79 12.43 -11.50
N ALA A 115 10.03 13.43 -10.65
CA ALA A 115 11.04 13.36 -9.58
C ALA A 115 10.75 12.26 -8.54
N ASN A 116 9.49 11.82 -8.42
CA ASN A 116 9.08 10.74 -7.53
C ASN A 116 9.53 9.35 -7.99
N PHE A 117 10.09 9.21 -9.20
CA PHE A 117 10.50 7.93 -9.78
C PHE A 117 11.97 7.93 -10.19
N LEU A 118 12.61 6.76 -10.10
CA LEU A 118 13.96 6.59 -10.61
C LEU A 118 13.96 6.68 -12.14
N ARG A 119 14.99 7.33 -12.69
CA ARG A 119 15.16 7.46 -14.14
C ARG A 119 15.42 6.10 -14.81
N HIS A 120 16.22 5.24 -14.19
CA HIS A 120 16.70 3.97 -14.79
C HIS A 120 16.03 2.71 -14.22
N ALA A 121 14.98 2.86 -13.42
CA ALA A 121 14.21 1.72 -12.90
C ALA A 121 12.75 2.14 -12.65
N PRO A 122 11.77 1.23 -12.79
CA PRO A 122 10.37 1.52 -12.52
C PRO A 122 10.05 1.43 -11.02
N ARG A 123 10.76 2.22 -10.21
CA ARG A 123 10.67 2.26 -8.75
C ARG A 123 10.61 3.71 -8.28
N TRP A 124 10.17 3.93 -7.04
CA TRP A 124 10.20 5.25 -6.42
C TRP A 124 11.64 5.72 -6.21
N SER A 125 11.85 7.03 -6.36
CA SER A 125 13.06 7.71 -5.90
C SER A 125 13.01 7.89 -4.38
N ALA A 126 14.06 8.49 -3.79
CA ALA A 126 14.02 8.91 -2.40
C ALA A 126 12.84 9.87 -2.10
N ASP A 127 12.55 10.77 -3.05
CA ASP A 127 11.41 11.70 -2.94
C ASP A 127 10.07 10.98 -3.03
N GLY A 128 9.95 10.01 -3.95
CA GLY A 128 8.75 9.18 -4.04
C GLY A 128 8.51 8.35 -2.77
N HIS A 129 9.56 7.75 -2.20
CA HIS A 129 9.47 7.03 -0.93
C HIS A 129 9.00 7.95 0.21
N ARG A 130 9.57 9.15 0.33
CA ARG A 130 9.16 10.14 1.32
C ARG A 130 7.70 10.56 1.15
N CYS A 131 7.30 10.88 -0.08
CA CYS A 131 5.93 11.29 -0.39
C CYS A 131 4.90 10.22 -0.02
N VAL A 132 5.18 8.95 -0.36
CA VAL A 132 4.30 7.83 0.01
C VAL A 132 4.31 7.59 1.53
N ALA A 133 5.46 7.70 2.21
CA ALA A 133 5.53 7.54 3.65
C ALA A 133 4.69 8.59 4.39
N GLU A 134 4.76 9.85 3.98
CA GLU A 134 3.95 10.95 4.54
C GLU A 134 2.46 10.73 4.29
N PHE A 135 2.08 10.36 3.07
CA PHE A 135 0.71 9.99 2.72
C PHE A 135 0.18 8.84 3.58
N LEU A 136 0.97 7.78 3.75
CA LEU A 136 0.59 6.62 4.55
C LEU A 136 0.51 6.93 6.04
N ALA A 137 1.40 7.76 6.57
CA ALA A 137 1.36 8.18 7.96
C ALA A 137 0.04 8.94 8.26
N SER A 138 -0.36 9.88 7.40
CA SER A 138 -1.65 10.57 7.51
C SER A 138 -2.82 9.60 7.39
N PHE A 139 -2.81 8.72 6.38
CA PHE A 139 -3.86 7.71 6.20
C PHE A 139 -4.04 6.82 7.43
N LEU A 140 -2.96 6.29 8.00
CA LEU A 140 -3.00 5.44 9.19
C LEU A 140 -3.59 6.20 10.38
N ASN A 141 -3.09 7.41 10.64
CA ASN A 141 -3.53 8.26 11.76
C ASN A 141 -5.01 8.67 11.67
N GLU A 142 -5.54 8.83 10.46
CA GLU A 142 -6.89 9.34 10.23
C GLU A 142 -7.95 8.25 10.03
N ARG A 143 -7.56 7.13 9.41
CA ARG A 143 -8.52 6.14 8.88
C ARG A 143 -8.40 4.76 9.51
N VAL A 144 -7.26 4.42 10.11
CA VAL A 144 -7.00 3.06 10.61
C VAL A 144 -7.04 3.06 12.15
N PRO A 145 -8.09 2.53 12.80
CA PRO A 145 -8.20 2.57 14.26
C PRO A 145 -7.03 1.85 14.94
N GLY A 146 -6.35 2.47 15.89
CA GLY A 146 -5.24 1.83 16.58
C GLY A 146 -4.54 2.74 17.58
N PRO A 147 -3.48 2.26 18.24
CA PRO A 147 -2.71 3.04 19.21
C PRO A 147 -2.01 4.25 18.59
N TRP A 148 -1.89 4.32 17.27
CA TRP A 148 -1.39 5.47 16.53
C TRP A 148 -2.42 6.59 16.33
N ASN A 149 -3.71 6.35 16.63
CA ASN A 149 -4.75 7.38 16.55
C ASN A 149 -5.06 7.91 17.95
N SER A 150 -4.69 9.16 18.23
CA SER A 150 -4.97 9.82 19.51
C SER A 150 -6.46 9.85 19.88
N ARG A 151 -7.35 9.78 18.88
CA ARG A 151 -8.81 9.73 19.04
C ARG A 151 -9.34 8.41 19.63
N TYR A 152 -8.52 7.36 19.66
CA TYR A 152 -8.93 6.02 20.09
C TYR A 152 -8.17 5.51 21.31
N LEU A 153 -7.23 6.29 21.86
CA LEU A 153 -6.73 6.02 23.20
C LEU A 153 -7.86 6.34 24.19
N PRO A 154 -8.31 5.39 25.02
CA PRO A 154 -9.12 5.75 26.17
C PRO A 154 -8.30 6.76 26.97
N GLN A 155 -8.87 7.95 27.21
CA GLN A 155 -8.37 8.85 28.25
C GLN A 155 -8.47 8.07 29.56
N SER A 156 -7.40 7.35 29.90
CA SER A 156 -7.29 6.72 31.19
C SER A 156 -7.01 7.85 32.18
N ASP A 157 -8.07 8.38 32.78
CA ASP A 157 -7.99 9.27 33.95
C ASP A 157 -7.45 8.54 35.19
N ALA A 158 -7.14 7.25 35.08
CA ALA A 158 -6.50 6.51 36.15
C ALA A 158 -5.00 6.87 36.19
N PRO A 159 -4.50 7.50 37.26
CA PRO A 159 -3.07 7.64 37.45
C PRO A 159 -2.46 6.23 37.43
N ILE A 160 -1.36 6.07 36.70
CA ILE A 160 -0.53 4.86 36.67
C ILE A 160 -0.12 4.57 38.12
N SER A 161 -0.97 3.83 38.83
CA SER A 161 -0.78 3.54 40.24
C SER A 161 0.28 2.46 40.34
N ARG A 162 1.46 2.92 40.77
CA ARG A 162 2.47 2.24 41.58
C ARG A 162 2.45 0.72 41.48
N LEU A 163 3.50 0.19 40.84
CA LEU A 163 3.90 -1.21 40.96
C LEU A 163 3.82 -1.68 42.42
N PRO A 164 3.24 -2.87 42.69
CA PRO A 164 3.25 -3.46 44.02
C PRO A 164 4.69 -3.62 44.49
N GLN A 165 5.04 -3.00 45.62
CA GLN A 165 6.34 -3.24 46.23
C GLN A 165 6.48 -4.72 46.61
N PRO A 166 7.60 -5.37 46.29
CA PRO A 166 7.82 -6.75 46.69
C PRO A 166 7.89 -6.83 48.22
N ARG A 167 6.97 -7.59 48.83
CA ARG A 167 7.04 -7.98 50.23
C ARG A 167 8.29 -8.85 50.43
N SER A 168 9.36 -8.23 50.89
CA SER A 168 10.53 -8.92 51.39
C SER A 168 10.21 -9.44 52.79
N THR A 169 9.91 -10.73 52.89
CA THR A 169 9.93 -11.45 54.17
C THR A 169 10.78 -12.69 53.98
N VAL A 170 12.10 -12.50 54.09
CA VAL A 170 13.05 -13.61 54.20
C VAL A 170 13.03 -14.06 55.66
N GLN A 171 12.32 -15.15 55.95
CA GLN A 171 12.43 -15.86 57.23
C GLN A 171 13.73 -16.66 57.20
N ARG A 172 14.73 -16.24 57.99
CA ARG A 172 15.91 -17.06 58.29
C ARG A 172 15.48 -18.19 59.23
N VAL A 173 15.59 -19.43 58.76
CA VAL A 173 15.48 -20.63 59.60
C VAL A 173 16.86 -20.85 60.22
N SER A 174 16.96 -20.67 61.54
CA SER A 174 18.13 -21.05 62.32
C SER A 174 18.15 -22.57 62.45
N GLY A 175 19.15 -23.23 61.84
CA GLY A 175 19.43 -24.63 62.07
C GLY A 175 20.42 -24.78 63.22
N GLU A 176 19.98 -25.35 64.33
CA GLU A 176 20.85 -25.96 65.33
C GLU A 176 21.13 -27.41 64.91
N ARG A 177 22.42 -27.75 64.80
CA ARG A 177 23.02 -29.03 65.24
C ARG A 177 24.54 -28.95 65.12
#